data_AF-A0A7X3I363-F1
#
_entry.id   AF-A0A7X3I363-F1
#
_cell.length_a   1.000
_cell.length_b   1.000
_cell.length_c   1.000
_cell.angle_alpha   90.00
_cell.angle_beta   90.00
_cell.angle_gamma   90.00
#
_symmetry.space_group_name_H-M   'P 1'
#
loop_
_entity.id
_entity.type
_entity.pdbx_description
1 polymer ?
#
loop_
_entity_poly.entity_id
_entity_poly.type
_entity_poly.pdbx_seq_one_letter_code
_entity_poly.pdbx_strand_id
1 'polypeptide(L)'
;NGSLSAVSSSDGGITWTATLTPSADVTDSSNLITLDNTGVSDGAGNAGNGTSDSNNYAISTVRPTASIVVADSSLTAGETSLVTITFSEAVSGFS
;
A
#
# COMPACT_ATOMS: atom_id res chain seq x y z
N ASN A 1 7.84 5.62 0.64
CA ASN A 1 7.18 4.41 0.10
C ASN A 1 5.95 4.75 -0.74
N GLY A 2 6.11 5.53 -1.82
CA GLY A 2 4.99 5.92 -2.70
C GLY A 2 5.16 7.32 -3.27
N SER A 3 4.14 7.80 -3.97
CA SER A 3 4.05 9.14 -4.56
C SER A 3 2.73 9.82 -4.21
N LEU A 4 2.75 11.15 -4.03
CA LEU A 4 1.55 11.96 -3.88
C LEU A 4 1.17 12.58 -5.23
N SER A 5 -0.13 12.70 -5.50
CA SER A 5 -0.63 13.55 -6.58
C SER A 5 -0.33 15.03 -6.30
N ALA A 6 -0.54 15.87 -7.31
CA ALA A 6 -0.66 17.30 -7.05
C ALA A 6 -1.76 17.57 -6.02
N VAL A 7 -1.50 18.51 -5.11
CA VAL A 7 -2.50 18.97 -4.13
C VAL A 7 -3.56 19.81 -4.84
N SER A 8 -4.81 19.71 -4.39
CA SER A 8 -5.91 20.52 -4.90
C SER A 8 -6.81 20.98 -3.76
N SER A 9 -7.45 22.14 -3.94
CA SER A 9 -8.39 22.73 -2.98
C SER A 9 -9.66 23.16 -3.70
N SER A 10 -10.81 22.94 -3.06
CA SER A 10 -12.13 23.34 -3.56
C SER A 10 -12.76 24.48 -2.76
N ASP A 11 -12.12 24.90 -1.66
CA ASP A 11 -12.65 25.88 -0.70
C ASP A 11 -11.79 27.16 -0.65
N GLY A 12 -11.03 27.42 -1.71
CA GLY A 12 -10.24 28.65 -1.83
C GLY A 12 -8.91 28.61 -1.08
N GLY A 13 -8.34 27.42 -0.87
CA GLY A 13 -7.02 27.23 -0.27
C GLY A 13 -7.04 26.97 1.22
N ILE A 14 -8.19 26.65 1.81
CA ILE A 14 -8.31 26.33 3.24
C ILE A 14 -8.01 24.85 3.47
N THR A 15 -8.59 23.97 2.67
CA THR A 15 -8.36 22.52 2.70
C THR A 15 -7.71 22.07 1.41
N TRP A 16 -6.62 21.32 1.54
CA TRP A 16 -5.89 20.73 0.42
C TRP A 16 -5.90 19.21 0.51
N THR A 17 -6.20 18.55 -0.61
CA THR A 17 -6.23 17.09 -0.71
C THR A 17 -5.28 16.62 -1.80
N ALA A 18 -4.58 15.51 -1.53
CA ALA A 18 -3.80 14.75 -2.50
C ALA A 18 -4.06 13.25 -2.30
N THR A 19 -3.87 12.48 -3.37
CA THR A 19 -3.94 11.02 -3.32
C THR A 19 -2.53 10.46 -3.18
N LEU A 20 -2.30 9.67 -2.13
CA LEU A 20 -1.11 8.83 -2.00
C LEU A 20 -1.30 7.55 -2.81
N THR A 21 -0.35 7.26 -3.69
CA THR A 21 -0.21 5.97 -4.36
C THR A 21 1.01 5.24 -3.79
N PRO A 22 0.81 4.20 -2.96
CA PRO A 22 1.92 3.41 -2.44
C PRO A 22 2.68 2.70 -3.57
N SER A 23 3.98 2.48 -3.38
CA SER A 23 4.77 1.64 -4.29
C SER A 23 4.27 0.19 -4.26
N ALA A 24 4.29 -0.49 -5.40
CA ALA A 24 4.02 -1.92 -5.46
C ALA A 24 5.10 -2.73 -4.74
N ASP A 25 4.75 -3.94 -4.30
CA ASP A 25 5.66 -4.91 -3.68
C ASP A 25 6.41 -4.39 -2.44
N VAL A 26 5.74 -3.56 -1.63
CA VAL A 26 6.27 -3.01 -0.38
C VAL A 26 5.43 -3.48 0.81
N THR A 27 6.12 -3.88 1.88
CA THR A 27 5.55 -4.04 3.22
C THR A 27 6.36 -3.18 4.18
N ASP A 28 5.72 -2.16 4.75
CA ASP A 28 6.35 -1.25 5.71
C ASP A 28 5.31 -0.75 6.72
N SER A 29 5.60 -0.91 8.02
CA SER A 29 4.71 -0.50 9.10
C SER A 29 4.94 0.93 9.58
N SER A 30 6.01 1.60 9.13
CA SER A 30 6.41 2.91 9.61
C SER A 30 6.54 3.92 8.47
N ASN A 31 5.45 4.64 8.19
CA ASN A 31 5.40 5.66 7.14
C ASN A 31 4.76 6.95 7.65
N LEU A 32 5.18 8.06 7.05
CA LEU A 32 4.76 9.41 7.38
C LEU A 32 4.63 10.24 6.10
N ILE A 33 3.66 11.16 6.06
CA ILE A 33 3.62 12.27 5.12
C ILE A 33 4.04 13.54 5.86
N THR A 34 5.05 14.24 5.35
CA THR A 34 5.52 15.52 5.88
C THR A 34 5.12 16.64 4.94
N LEU A 35 4.49 17.68 5.50
CA LEU A 35 4.24 18.95 4.84
C LEU A 35 5.36 19.93 5.21
N ASP A 36 5.99 20.52 4.20
CA ASP A 36 6.85 21.69 4.37
C ASP A 36 5.99 22.95 4.37
N ASN A 37 5.86 23.59 5.53
CA ASN A 37 5.01 24.77 5.70
C ASN A 37 5.63 26.03 5.09
N THR A 38 6.92 26.01 4.71
CA THR A 38 7.57 27.16 4.07
C THR A 38 7.05 27.41 2.65
N GLY A 39 6.45 26.38 2.02
CA GLY A 39 5.76 26.50 0.74
C GLY A 39 4.33 27.05 0.84
N VAL A 40 3.79 27.25 2.04
CA VAL A 40 2.44 27.77 2.28
C VAL A 40 2.54 29.23 2.67
N SER A 41 1.71 30.10 2.09
CA SER A 41 1.64 31.53 2.45
C SER A 41 0.22 31.94 2.83
N ASP A 42 0.09 32.86 3.78
CA ASP A 42 -1.20 33.46 4.13
C ASP A 42 -1.69 34.44 3.04
N GLY A 43 -2.91 34.97 3.22
CA GLY A 43 -3.50 35.93 2.28
C GLY A 43 -2.76 37.27 2.18
N ALA A 44 -1.83 37.57 3.09
CA ALA A 44 -0.95 38.74 3.04
C ALA A 44 0.42 38.42 2.42
N GLY A 45 0.67 37.15 2.04
CA GLY A 45 1.92 36.70 1.42
C GLY A 45 3.02 36.32 2.42
N ASN A 46 2.71 36.17 3.70
CA ASN A 46 3.68 35.69 4.69
C ASN A 46 3.83 34.18 4.58
N ALA A 47 5.04 33.69 4.34
CA ALA A 47 5.32 32.25 4.31
C ALA A 47 5.25 31.62 5.72
N GLY A 48 4.78 30.38 5.77
CA GLY A 48 4.82 29.54 6.96
C GLY A 48 6.23 29.11 7.34
N ASN A 49 6.35 28.39 8.45
CA ASN A 49 7.64 27.94 8.99
C ASN A 49 7.57 26.48 9.45
N GLY A 50 8.68 25.76 9.32
CA GLY A 50 8.84 24.40 9.80
C GLY A 50 8.06 23.36 8.99
N THR A 51 7.79 22.22 9.62
CA THR A 51 7.09 21.09 9.00
C THR A 51 5.90 20.64 9.85
N SER A 52 5.02 19.87 9.23
CA SER A 52 3.94 19.19 9.93
C SER A 52 3.83 17.76 9.43
N ASP A 53 3.68 16.84 10.37
CA ASP A 53 3.73 15.41 10.13
C ASP A 53 2.35 14.78 10.29
N SER A 54 2.00 13.85 9.41
CA SER A 54 0.82 13.01 9.56
C SER A 54 0.98 12.00 10.71
N ASN A 55 -0.11 11.32 11.07
CA ASN A 55 0.00 10.08 11.84
C ASN A 55 0.77 9.02 11.05
N ASN A 56 1.33 8.04 11.76
CA ASN A 56 1.95 6.88 11.14
C ASN A 56 0.92 6.04 10.36
N TYR A 57 1.34 5.46 9.24
CA TYR A 57 0.53 4.50 8.49
C TYR A 57 1.36 3.31 8.00
N ALA A 58 0.69 2.18 7.77
CA ALA A 58 1.30 0.97 7.21
C ALA A 58 0.97 0.84 5.71
N ILE A 59 1.88 0.24 4.96
CA ILE A 59 1.73 -0.16 3.57
C ILE A 59 1.89 -1.68 3.50
N SER A 60 0.98 -2.33 2.79
CA SER A 60 1.07 -3.74 2.43
C SER A 60 0.54 -3.91 1.01
N THR A 61 1.43 -3.86 0.03
CA THR A 61 1.12 -3.99 -1.40
C THR A 61 1.74 -5.23 -2.04
N VAL A 62 2.48 -6.04 -1.26
CA VAL A 62 2.95 -7.36 -1.68
C VAL A 62 1.74 -8.25 -1.94
N ARG A 63 1.69 -8.88 -3.12
CA ARG A 63 0.57 -9.75 -3.50
C ARG A 63 0.72 -11.13 -2.86
N PRO A 64 -0.39 -11.75 -2.41
CA PRO A 64 -0.38 -13.16 -2.04
C PRO A 64 0.11 -14.04 -3.20
N THR A 65 0.82 -15.11 -2.87
CA THR A 65 1.23 -16.16 -3.81
C THR A 65 0.75 -17.52 -3.35
N ALA A 66 0.70 -18.48 -4.27
CA ALA A 66 0.43 -19.87 -3.97
C ALA A 66 1.38 -20.78 -4.75
N SER A 67 1.84 -21.87 -4.13
CA SER A 67 2.59 -22.94 -4.78
C SER A 67 1.81 -24.25 -4.74
N ILE A 68 1.92 -25.06 -5.78
CA ILE A 68 1.25 -26.35 -5.90
C ILE A 68 2.30 -27.45 -6.01
N VAL A 69 2.16 -28.48 -5.20
CA VAL A 69 2.95 -29.71 -5.26
C VAL A 69 2.02 -30.88 -5.48
N VAL A 70 2.34 -31.72 -6.45
CA VAL A 70 1.68 -32.99 -6.72
C VAL A 70 2.65 -34.09 -6.29
N ALA A 71 2.24 -34.94 -5.35
CA ALA A 71 3.15 -35.94 -4.75
C ALA A 71 3.64 -36.99 -5.76
N ASP A 72 2.75 -37.40 -6.67
CA ASP A 72 3.04 -38.25 -7.82
C ASP A 72 2.50 -37.62 -9.10
N SER A 73 3.39 -37.34 -10.05
CA SER A 73 3.07 -36.75 -11.35
C SER A 73 2.80 -37.79 -12.46
N SER A 74 2.95 -39.09 -12.18
CA SER A 74 2.78 -40.18 -13.14
C SER A 74 1.64 -41.11 -12.72
N LEU A 75 0.41 -40.67 -12.94
CA LEU A 75 -0.80 -41.43 -12.58
C LEU A 75 -1.23 -42.41 -13.68
N THR A 76 -1.61 -43.61 -13.27
CA THR A 76 -2.33 -44.59 -14.10
C THR A 76 -3.82 -44.67 -13.73
N ALA A 77 -4.59 -45.42 -14.52
CA ALA A 77 -6.03 -45.52 -14.32
C ALA A 77 -6.37 -46.17 -12.97
N GLY A 78 -7.11 -45.43 -12.13
CA GLY A 78 -7.52 -45.88 -10.80
C GLY A 78 -6.63 -45.39 -9.65
N GLU A 79 -5.52 -44.69 -9.95
CA GLU A 79 -4.67 -44.07 -8.93
C GLU A 79 -5.12 -42.65 -8.57
N THR A 80 -4.71 -42.20 -7.39
CA THR A 80 -4.90 -40.82 -6.91
C THR A 80 -3.58 -40.27 -6.41
N SER A 81 -3.40 -38.94 -6.51
CA SER A 81 -2.23 -38.23 -6.02
C SER A 81 -2.64 -37.15 -5.04
N LEU A 82 -1.88 -36.98 -3.97
CA LEU A 82 -2.08 -35.86 -3.05
C LEU A 82 -1.62 -34.57 -3.75
N VAL A 83 -2.51 -33.58 -3.78
CA VAL A 83 -2.20 -32.22 -4.21
C VAL A 83 -2.13 -31.34 -2.96
N THR A 84 -0.97 -30.71 -2.75
CA THR A 84 -0.77 -29.75 -1.68
C THR A 84 -0.66 -28.35 -2.27
N ILE A 85 -1.49 -27.43 -1.78
CA ILE A 85 -1.43 -26.01 -2.12
C ILE A 85 -0.95 -25.25 -0.89
N THR A 86 0.09 -24.44 -1.04
CA THR A 86 0.62 -23.59 0.04
C THR A 86 0.47 -22.13 -0.36
N PHE A 87 -0.19 -21.35 0.49
CA PHE A 87 -0.37 -19.91 0.31
C PHE A 87 0.66 -19.15 1.14
N SER A 88 1.13 -18.00 0.64
CA SER A 88 2.08 -17.14 1.37
C SER A 88 1.45 -16.37 2.54
N GLU A 89 0.12 -16.36 2.61
CA GLU A 89 -0.66 -15.76 3.69
C GLU A 89 -1.96 -16.55 3.90
N ALA A 90 -2.66 -16.27 5.00
CA ALA A 90 -3.92 -16.94 5.32
C ALA A 90 -4.98 -16.62 4.27
N VAL A 91 -5.65 -17.66 3.76
CA VAL A 91 -6.76 -17.54 2.81
C VAL A 91 -8.11 -17.74 3.51
N SER A 92 -9.14 -17.07 3.01
CA SER A 92 -10.53 -17.25 3.42
C SER A 92 -11.37 -17.79 2.25
N GLY A 93 -12.44 -18.52 2.54
CA GLY A 93 -13.36 -19.05 1.52
C GLY A 93 -12.87 -20.29 0.75
N PHE A 94 -11.85 -20.99 1.27
CA PHE A 94 -11.43 -22.28 0.73
C PHE A 94 -12.29 -23.40 1.33
N SER A 95 -13.23 -23.95 0.55
CA SER A 95 -14.14 -25.04 0.95
C SER A 95 -14.35 -26.04 -0.17
#